data_AF-A0A6A6V7N8-F1
#
_entry.id   AF-A0A6A6V7N8-F1
#
_cell.length_a   1.000
_cell.length_b   1.000
_cell.length_c   1.000
_cell.angle_alpha   90.00
_cell.angle_beta   90.00
_cell.angle_gamma   90.00
#
_symmetry.space_group_name_H-M   'P 1'
#
loop_
_entity.id
_entity.type
_entity.pdbx_description
1 polymer ?
#
loop_
_entity_poly.entity_id
_entity_poly.type
_entity_poly.pdbx_seq_one_letter_code
_entity_poly.pdbx_strand_id
1 'polypeptide(L)'
;MPSSAFKTLQAARAAKAVEHASKDTSSSAIATVSSEINNASSENNNGQELPRLTLTGILNMSPVERKALDRGNVVTVKSDSYDISHISSELLKAVSSNFTAIVDTNNTIRIPEGIHTGSICSLIDWVDKSTQRNKLTPPRTRKNLKDAINMANTAEFLGMQSFIEETLRFHKKHTFWTGRADLTTNVFVLCHEVDEQAVNVNNPLLRLLAQRVAYVIRRTHVIDPVYGDSTVDEWISMLEQTPKILSIVEEINEPWYERRNAHVVEAEHRAELYKQRETARLQGEAKAAQAQGTRVKAGERQKQMRVTEEVRQGLLEKTKAKIVTLTKEKCEMVRGLQMRGDSAFFMVSV
;
A
#
# COMPACT_ATOMS: atom_id res chain seq x y z
N MET A 1 -17.14 -6.61 -39.78
CA MET A 1 -17.92 -5.67 -38.96
C MET A 1 -16.99 -4.93 -38.02
N PRO A 2 -17.05 -3.59 -37.92
CA PRO A 2 -16.16 -2.85 -37.00
C PRO A 2 -16.44 -3.23 -35.54
N SER A 3 -15.36 -3.37 -34.76
CA SER A 3 -15.42 -3.76 -33.34
C SER A 3 -16.18 -2.74 -32.49
N SER A 4 -16.74 -3.18 -31.36
CA SER A 4 -17.49 -2.28 -30.46
C SER A 4 -16.62 -1.10 -30.01
N ALA A 5 -15.35 -1.36 -29.72
CA ALA A 5 -14.37 -0.34 -29.36
C ALA A 5 -14.20 0.74 -30.44
N PHE A 6 -14.24 0.36 -31.73
CA PHE A 6 -14.14 1.32 -32.83
C PHE A 6 -15.38 2.22 -32.91
N LYS A 7 -16.58 1.66 -32.71
CA LYS A 7 -17.83 2.44 -32.68
C LYS A 7 -17.87 3.41 -31.49
N THR A 8 -17.38 3.00 -30.32
CA THR A 8 -17.29 3.87 -29.14
C THR A 8 -16.32 5.04 -29.37
N LEU A 9 -15.19 4.78 -30.03
CA LEU A 9 -14.20 5.80 -30.34
C LEU A 9 -14.70 6.79 -31.41
N GLN A 10 -15.48 6.32 -32.38
CA GLN A 10 -16.14 7.17 -33.37
C GLN A 10 -17.22 8.06 -32.72
N ALA A 11 -18.03 7.50 -31.81
CA ALA A 11 -19.05 8.26 -31.08
C ALA A 11 -18.41 9.35 -30.18
N ALA A 12 -17.30 9.02 -29.49
CA ALA A 12 -16.57 9.98 -28.67
C ALA A 12 -15.95 11.13 -29.49
N ARG A 13 -15.46 10.84 -30.70
CA ARG A 13 -14.95 11.87 -31.63
C ARG A 13 -16.05 12.78 -32.17
N ALA A 14 -17.23 12.22 -32.48
CA ALA A 14 -18.38 13.00 -32.93
C ALA A 14 -18.89 13.94 -31.83
N ALA A 15 -18.99 13.48 -30.58
CA ALA A 15 -19.40 14.31 -29.45
C ALA A 15 -18.45 15.50 -29.22
N LYS A 16 -17.13 15.27 -29.32
CA LYS A 16 -16.12 16.31 -29.12
C LYS A 16 -16.11 17.37 -30.23
N ALA A 17 -16.50 17.01 -31.46
CA ALA A 17 -16.62 17.97 -32.55
C ALA A 17 -17.80 18.93 -32.37
N VAL A 18 -18.89 18.46 -31.75
CA VAL A 18 -20.06 19.30 -31.44
C VAL A 18 -19.77 20.29 -30.31
N GLU A 19 -18.96 19.92 -29.31
CA GLU A 19 -18.54 20.83 -28.23
C GLU A 19 -17.61 21.95 -28.70
N HIS A 20 -16.80 21.72 -29.73
CA HIS A 20 -15.95 22.77 -30.29
C HIS A 20 -16.70 23.69 -31.27
N ALA A 21 -17.70 23.18 -31.98
CA ALA A 21 -18.50 23.98 -32.90
C ALA A 21 -19.45 24.96 -32.18
N SER A 22 -19.82 24.71 -30.92
CA SER A 22 -20.69 25.60 -30.13
C SER A 22 -19.94 26.75 -29.44
N LYS A 23 -18.60 26.81 -29.53
CA LYS A 23 -17.77 27.80 -28.83
C LYS A 23 -17.24 28.93 -29.72
N ASP A 24 -17.38 28.81 -31.04
CA ASP A 24 -16.80 29.76 -32.02
C ASP A 24 -17.83 30.70 -32.69
N THR A 25 -19.04 30.80 -32.17
CA THR A 25 -20.07 31.76 -32.64
C THR A 25 -20.46 32.78 -31.57
N SER A 26 -19.53 33.68 -31.24
CA SER A 26 -19.88 35.05 -30.81
C SER A 26 -18.76 36.02 -31.21
N SER A 27 -19.08 36.87 -32.18
CA SER A 27 -18.21 37.73 -32.97
C SER A 27 -17.77 39.02 -32.25
N SER A 28 -16.55 39.46 -32.57
CA SER A 28 -16.17 40.80 -33.03
C SER A 28 -16.80 42.04 -32.35
N ALA A 29 -15.97 42.77 -31.60
CA ALA A 29 -15.95 44.23 -31.65
C ALA A 29 -14.47 44.72 -31.59
N ILE A 30 -14.04 45.36 -32.67
CA ILE A 30 -12.77 46.08 -32.82
C ILE A 30 -13.03 47.57 -32.53
N ALA A 31 -11.98 48.26 -32.06
CA ALA A 31 -11.82 49.71 -31.81
C ALA A 31 -12.34 50.17 -30.42
N THR A 32 -11.58 50.90 -29.60
CA THR A 32 -10.79 52.09 -29.95
C THR A 32 -9.69 52.33 -28.90
N VAL A 33 -8.49 52.70 -29.35
CA VAL A 33 -7.41 53.28 -28.54
C VAL A 33 -7.77 54.73 -28.22
N SER A 34 -7.94 55.07 -26.94
CA SER A 34 -7.92 56.47 -26.46
C SER A 34 -7.24 56.55 -25.10
N SER A 35 -6.15 57.32 -25.11
CA SER A 35 -5.40 57.81 -23.97
C SER A 35 -6.23 58.77 -23.11
N GLU A 36 -6.43 58.44 -21.83
CA GLU A 36 -6.78 59.44 -20.82
C GLU A 36 -5.97 59.19 -19.55
N ILE A 37 -5.00 60.08 -19.37
CA ILE A 37 -4.34 60.39 -18.10
C ILE A 37 -5.43 60.93 -17.19
N ASN A 38 -5.68 60.28 -16.05
CA ASN A 38 -6.37 60.94 -14.94
C ASN A 38 -5.68 60.62 -13.61
N ASN A 39 -5.07 61.69 -13.08
CA ASN A 39 -4.79 61.85 -11.66
C ASN A 39 -6.08 61.65 -10.88
N ALA A 40 -6.12 60.64 -10.01
CA ALA A 40 -7.05 60.59 -8.89
C ALA A 40 -6.26 60.25 -7.64
N SER A 41 -6.04 61.30 -6.84
CA SER A 41 -5.55 61.30 -5.48
C SER A 41 -6.41 60.46 -4.54
N SER A 42 -5.72 59.68 -3.70
CA SER A 42 -6.01 59.25 -2.32
C SER A 42 -7.37 58.65 -1.91
N GLU A 43 -7.21 57.58 -1.12
CA GLU A 43 -8.11 57.09 -0.06
C GLU A 43 -9.29 56.20 -0.48
N ASN A 44 -9.03 54.88 -0.55
CA ASN A 44 -9.66 53.96 0.40
C ASN A 44 -8.94 52.60 0.41
N ASN A 45 -8.24 52.32 1.51
CA ASN A 45 -7.68 51.02 1.84
C ASN A 45 -8.81 50.05 2.20
N ASN A 46 -9.27 49.27 1.22
CA ASN A 46 -9.85 47.97 1.48
C ASN A 46 -8.99 46.94 0.76
N GLY A 47 -8.28 46.12 1.54
CA GLY A 47 -7.36 45.09 1.06
C GLY A 47 -8.09 44.00 0.28
N GLN A 48 -8.36 44.26 -0.99
CA GLN A 48 -8.45 43.19 -1.97
C GLN A 48 -7.03 42.68 -2.19
N GLU A 49 -6.71 41.53 -1.58
CA GLU A 49 -5.55 40.74 -2.00
C GLU A 49 -5.70 40.51 -3.51
N LEU A 50 -4.84 41.17 -4.29
CA LEU A 50 -4.69 40.90 -5.72
C LEU A 50 -4.52 39.38 -5.89
N PRO A 51 -5.20 38.75 -6.88
CA PRO A 51 -5.09 37.32 -7.09
C PRO A 51 -3.62 36.97 -7.31
N ARG A 52 -3.05 36.22 -6.36
CA ARG A 52 -1.64 35.81 -6.38
C ARG A 52 -1.38 35.02 -7.66
N LEU A 53 -0.48 35.53 -8.50
CA LEU A 53 -0.18 34.94 -9.79
C LEU A 53 0.84 33.81 -9.61
N THR A 54 0.44 32.57 -9.84
CA THR A 54 1.41 31.48 -9.99
C THR A 54 2.43 31.83 -11.09
N LEU A 55 3.62 31.24 -11.06
CA LEU A 55 4.63 31.49 -12.10
C LEU A 55 4.12 31.13 -13.51
N THR A 56 3.23 30.13 -13.61
CA THR A 56 2.48 29.82 -14.82
C THR A 56 1.56 30.97 -15.24
N GLY A 57 0.91 31.62 -14.27
CA GLY A 57 0.13 32.84 -14.46
C GLY A 57 0.98 33.97 -15.05
N ILE A 58 2.19 34.19 -14.51
CA ILE A 58 3.13 35.19 -15.03
C ILE A 58 3.51 34.88 -16.48
N LEU A 59 3.85 33.63 -16.79
CA LEU A 59 4.24 33.23 -18.15
C LEU A 59 3.11 33.39 -19.18
N ASN A 60 1.85 33.34 -18.74
CA ASN A 60 0.68 33.54 -19.59
C ASN A 60 0.33 35.02 -19.81
N MET A 61 0.95 35.95 -19.08
CA MET A 61 0.77 37.39 -19.29
C MET A 61 1.43 37.82 -20.61
N SER A 62 0.97 38.95 -21.15
CA SER A 62 1.63 39.56 -22.30
C SER A 62 3.08 39.98 -21.94
N PRO A 63 4.00 40.05 -22.92
CA PRO A 63 5.37 40.49 -22.67
C PRO A 63 5.47 41.88 -22.01
N VAL A 64 4.52 42.77 -22.29
CA VAL A 64 4.47 44.13 -21.71
C VAL A 64 4.13 44.07 -20.23
N GLU A 65 3.12 43.29 -19.84
CA GLU A 65 2.73 43.13 -18.44
C GLU A 65 3.81 42.42 -17.63
N ARG A 66 4.46 41.38 -18.20
CA ARG A 66 5.61 40.73 -17.54
C ARG A 66 6.76 41.68 -17.29
N LYS A 67 7.06 42.55 -18.27
CA LYS A 67 8.09 43.59 -18.12
C LYS A 67 7.67 44.67 -17.11
N ALA A 68 6.38 44.86 -16.85
CA ALA A 68 5.91 45.76 -15.81
C ALA A 68 6.18 45.21 -14.40
N LEU A 69 6.15 43.88 -14.21
CA LEU A 69 6.51 43.25 -12.91
C LEU A 69 7.98 43.47 -12.53
N ASP A 70 8.85 43.63 -13.52
CA ASP A 70 10.27 43.95 -13.34
C ASP A 70 10.50 45.44 -12.98
N ARG A 71 9.46 46.26 -13.02
CA ARG A 71 9.51 47.68 -12.66
C ARG A 71 8.96 47.88 -11.26
N GLY A 72 9.70 48.60 -10.42
CA GLY A 72 9.22 48.98 -9.09
C GLY A 72 10.33 49.04 -8.05
N ASN A 73 9.91 49.05 -6.78
CA ASN A 73 10.81 49.03 -5.64
C ASN A 73 11.55 47.69 -5.60
N VAL A 74 12.84 47.75 -5.29
CA VAL A 74 13.71 46.58 -5.18
C VAL A 74 13.68 46.06 -3.75
N VAL A 75 13.44 44.76 -3.61
CA VAL A 75 13.61 44.03 -2.36
C VAL A 75 15.04 43.50 -2.32
N THR A 76 15.77 43.81 -1.25
CA THR A 76 17.16 43.36 -1.06
C THR A 76 17.18 42.14 -0.17
N VAL A 77 17.93 41.12 -0.57
CA VAL A 77 18.08 39.88 0.20
C VAL A 77 19.42 39.89 0.90
N LYS A 78 19.40 39.72 2.23
CA LYS A 78 20.59 39.79 3.07
C LYS A 78 20.87 38.48 3.79
N SER A 79 22.13 38.07 3.73
CA SER A 79 22.71 37.08 4.63
C SER A 79 23.58 37.84 5.63
N ASP A 80 23.21 37.81 6.90
CA ASP A 80 23.83 38.62 7.96
C ASP A 80 23.82 40.11 7.61
N SER A 81 24.99 40.67 7.29
CA SER A 81 25.19 42.07 6.94
C SER A 81 25.42 42.30 5.44
N TYR A 82 25.49 41.23 4.64
CA TYR A 82 25.83 41.30 3.22
C TYR A 82 24.60 41.17 2.34
N ASP A 83 24.53 42.03 1.33
CA ASP A 83 23.53 41.94 0.27
C ASP A 83 23.94 40.82 -0.70
N ILE A 84 23.08 39.83 -0.89
CA ILE A 84 23.39 38.65 -1.72
C ILE A 84 22.58 38.58 -3.02
N SER A 85 21.41 39.23 -3.07
CA SER A 85 20.53 39.23 -4.24
C SER A 85 19.52 40.37 -4.16
N HIS A 86 18.91 40.68 -5.29
CA HIS A 86 17.86 41.67 -5.42
C HIS A 86 16.72 41.11 -6.27
N ILE A 87 15.47 41.50 -5.98
CA ILE A 87 14.30 41.14 -6.77
C ILE A 87 13.29 42.28 -6.76
N SER A 88 12.56 42.50 -7.86
CA SER A 88 11.45 43.45 -7.86
C SER A 88 10.37 43.05 -6.84
N SER A 89 9.91 44.01 -6.04
CA SER A 89 8.85 43.80 -5.04
C SER A 89 7.57 43.26 -5.67
N GLU A 90 7.18 43.80 -6.83
CA GLU A 90 5.97 43.38 -7.54
C GLU A 90 6.09 41.96 -8.10
N LEU A 91 7.27 41.60 -8.60
CA LEU A 91 7.54 40.25 -9.05
C LEU A 91 7.52 39.26 -7.88
N LEU A 92 8.13 39.62 -6.74
CA LEU A 92 8.13 38.76 -5.55
C LEU A 92 6.71 38.60 -4.98
N LYS A 93 5.91 39.67 -4.89
CA LYS A 93 4.50 39.60 -4.48
C LYS A 93 3.67 38.68 -5.37
N ALA A 94 3.95 38.68 -6.67
CA ALA A 94 3.26 37.82 -7.60
C ALA A 94 3.52 36.34 -7.28
N VAL A 95 4.79 35.96 -7.09
CA VAL A 95 5.20 34.55 -6.95
C VAL A 95 5.17 33.99 -5.53
N SER A 96 5.27 34.84 -4.50
CA SER A 96 5.44 34.44 -3.10
C SER A 96 4.12 34.46 -2.35
N SER A 97 3.73 33.34 -1.74
CA SER A 97 2.63 33.32 -0.78
C SER A 97 2.97 33.96 0.58
N ASN A 98 4.25 34.17 0.86
CA ASN A 98 4.75 34.59 2.17
C ASN A 98 5.32 36.02 2.14
N PHE A 99 5.08 36.78 1.07
CA PHE A 99 5.68 38.11 0.85
C PHE A 99 5.62 39.02 2.10
N THR A 100 4.43 39.17 2.69
CA THR A 100 4.20 40.04 3.85
C THR A 100 4.90 39.56 5.12
N ALA A 101 5.21 38.26 5.22
CA ALA A 101 5.90 37.68 6.36
C ALA A 101 7.43 37.74 6.22
N ILE A 102 7.95 37.70 4.99
CA ILE A 102 9.40 37.62 4.72
C ILE A 102 10.05 38.99 4.44
N VAL A 103 9.28 39.96 3.94
CA VAL A 103 9.79 41.30 3.60
C VAL A 103 9.53 42.25 4.76
N ASP A 104 10.59 42.86 5.30
CA ASP A 104 10.48 43.87 6.35
C ASP A 104 10.03 45.24 5.81
N THR A 105 9.80 46.19 6.72
CA THR A 105 9.40 47.57 6.37
C THR A 105 10.43 48.32 5.52
N ASN A 106 11.68 47.83 5.48
CA ASN A 106 12.77 48.41 4.70
C ASN A 106 12.95 47.70 3.34
N ASN A 107 11.96 46.94 2.88
CA ASN A 107 12.05 46.11 1.67
C ASN A 107 13.26 45.16 1.70
N THR A 108 13.54 44.56 2.85
CA THR A 108 14.65 43.63 3.04
C THR A 108 14.14 42.25 3.46
N ILE A 109 14.71 41.20 2.88
CA ILE A 109 14.53 39.81 3.32
C ILE A 109 15.78 39.42 4.08
N ARG A 110 15.62 39.03 5.34
CA ARG A 110 16.71 38.46 6.14
C ARG A 110 16.62 36.94 6.08
N ILE A 111 17.71 36.31 5.68
CA ILE A 111 17.77 34.87 5.55
C ILE A 111 17.97 34.26 6.94
N PRO A 112 17.06 33.38 7.40
CA PRO A 112 17.25 32.70 8.68
C PRO A 112 18.35 31.65 8.59
N GLU A 113 18.91 31.30 9.75
CA GLU A 113 19.89 30.22 9.86
C GLU A 113 19.28 28.90 9.32
N GLY A 114 20.09 28.14 8.57
CA GLY A 114 19.66 26.89 7.93
C GLY A 114 19.08 27.02 6.52
N ILE A 115 18.83 28.23 6.01
CA ILE A 115 18.46 28.43 4.59
C ILE A 115 19.70 28.65 3.72
N HIS A 116 19.82 27.86 2.67
CA HIS A 116 20.98 27.88 1.79
C HIS A 116 20.96 29.12 0.86
N THR A 117 21.92 30.02 1.03
CA THR A 117 22.04 31.28 0.28
C THR A 117 22.13 31.07 -1.23
N GLY A 118 22.91 30.08 -1.69
CA GLY A 118 23.02 29.76 -3.12
C GLY A 118 21.69 29.29 -3.75
N SER A 119 20.83 28.63 -2.97
CA SER A 119 19.51 28.20 -3.41
C SER A 119 18.57 29.39 -3.54
N ILE A 120 18.67 30.38 -2.65
CA ILE A 120 17.93 31.65 -2.75
C ILE A 120 18.30 32.38 -4.03
N CYS A 121 19.59 32.61 -4.26
CA CYS A 121 20.06 33.31 -5.47
C CYS A 121 19.58 32.59 -6.74
N SER A 122 19.65 31.25 -6.75
CA SER A 122 19.19 30.45 -7.90
C SER A 122 17.69 30.57 -8.15
N LEU A 123 16.87 30.59 -7.09
CA LEU A 123 15.42 30.74 -7.21
C LEU A 123 15.02 32.15 -7.61
N ILE A 124 15.71 33.18 -7.10
CA ILE A 124 15.47 34.57 -7.47
C ILE A 124 15.85 34.81 -8.95
N ASP A 125 17.04 34.41 -9.38
CA ASP A 125 17.47 34.52 -10.78
C ASP A 125 16.53 33.74 -11.72
N TRP A 126 16.01 32.60 -11.26
CA TRP A 126 14.98 31.87 -12.00
C TRP A 126 13.69 32.70 -12.13
N VAL A 127 13.18 33.25 -11.04
CA VAL A 127 11.98 34.10 -11.06
C VAL A 127 12.19 35.35 -11.92
N ASP A 128 13.34 36.01 -11.84
CA ASP A 128 13.66 37.18 -12.68
C ASP A 128 13.63 36.83 -14.17
N LYS A 129 14.13 35.65 -14.56
CA LYS A 129 14.05 35.18 -15.95
C LYS A 129 12.60 34.97 -16.44
N SER A 130 11.62 34.85 -15.54
CA SER A 130 10.20 34.73 -15.94
C SER A 130 9.67 36.01 -16.60
N THR A 131 10.24 37.18 -16.30
CA THR A 131 9.83 38.45 -16.93
C THR A 131 10.41 38.59 -18.34
N GLN A 132 11.55 37.94 -18.59
CA GLN A 132 12.33 38.06 -19.82
C GLN A 132 12.07 36.94 -20.84
N ARG A 133 11.64 35.76 -20.39
CA ARG A 133 11.51 34.56 -21.23
C ARG A 133 10.06 34.10 -21.38
N ASN A 134 9.70 33.63 -22.58
CA ASN A 134 8.38 33.04 -22.85
C ASN A 134 8.21 31.63 -22.29
N LYS A 135 9.31 30.92 -22.02
CA LYS A 135 9.33 29.59 -21.45
C LYS A 135 10.42 29.53 -20.41
N LEU A 136 10.08 28.98 -19.26
CA LEU A 136 11.01 28.84 -18.16
C LEU A 136 10.93 27.41 -17.65
N THR A 137 12.09 26.78 -17.51
CA THR A 137 12.20 25.48 -16.84
C THR A 137 12.69 25.74 -15.42
N PRO A 138 12.09 25.14 -14.38
CA PRO A 138 12.62 25.22 -13.02
C PRO A 138 14.09 24.82 -12.96
N PRO A 139 14.91 25.44 -12.09
CA PRO A 139 16.22 24.91 -11.77
C PRO A 139 16.04 23.48 -11.26
N ARG A 140 16.61 22.51 -11.97
CA ARG A 140 16.49 21.08 -11.65
C ARG A 140 17.86 20.51 -11.33
N THR A 141 18.08 20.15 -10.08
CA THR A 141 19.31 19.51 -9.60
C THR A 141 19.17 17.99 -9.73
N ARG A 142 19.31 17.50 -10.96
CA ARG A 142 19.09 16.06 -11.27
C ARG A 142 20.01 15.13 -10.51
N LYS A 143 21.27 15.54 -10.31
CA LYS A 143 22.34 14.70 -9.71
C LYS A 143 22.66 15.05 -8.27
N ASN A 144 22.19 16.20 -7.79
CA ASN A 144 22.48 16.67 -6.44
C ASN A 144 21.18 16.81 -5.66
N LEU A 145 20.82 15.75 -4.93
CA LEU A 145 19.61 15.69 -4.13
C LEU A 145 19.69 16.61 -2.91
N LYS A 146 20.88 16.84 -2.35
CA LYS A 146 21.09 17.85 -1.30
C LYS A 146 20.70 19.24 -1.81
N ASP A 147 21.17 19.62 -2.99
CA ASP A 147 20.77 20.91 -3.57
C ASP A 147 19.26 20.96 -3.84
N ALA A 148 18.66 19.83 -4.25
CA ALA A 148 17.20 19.76 -4.45
C ALA A 148 16.43 19.98 -3.14
N ILE A 149 16.88 19.37 -2.04
CA ILE A 149 16.31 19.57 -0.70
C ILE A 149 16.48 21.02 -0.26
N ASN A 150 17.68 21.58 -0.41
CA ASN A 150 17.96 22.98 -0.09
C ASN A 150 17.11 23.95 -0.91
N MET A 151 16.93 23.69 -2.20
CA MET A 151 16.02 24.48 -3.05
C MET A 151 14.56 24.33 -2.62
N ALA A 152 14.12 23.14 -2.20
CA ALA A 152 12.76 22.94 -1.71
C ALA A 152 12.51 23.68 -0.37
N ASN A 153 13.43 23.58 0.59
CA ASN A 153 13.36 24.35 1.86
C ASN A 153 13.34 25.85 1.59
N THR A 154 14.18 26.31 0.67
CA THR A 154 14.24 27.72 0.29
C THR A 154 12.95 28.19 -0.39
N ALA A 155 12.39 27.38 -1.29
CA ALA A 155 11.13 27.68 -1.94
C ALA A 155 9.97 27.70 -0.95
N GLU A 156 9.98 26.84 0.08
CA GLU A 156 9.00 26.86 1.17
C GLU A 156 9.10 28.15 1.98
N PHE A 157 10.31 28.56 2.37
CA PHE A 157 10.56 29.85 3.03
C PHE A 157 10.02 31.01 2.19
N LEU A 158 10.33 31.04 0.89
CA LEU A 158 9.85 32.06 -0.04
C LEU A 158 8.36 31.92 -0.41
N GLY A 159 7.64 30.90 0.06
CA GLY A 159 6.22 30.69 -0.28
C GLY A 159 5.98 30.36 -1.75
N MET A 160 6.92 29.70 -2.41
CA MET A 160 6.88 29.35 -3.84
C MET A 160 6.32 27.93 -4.06
N GLN A 161 5.08 27.68 -3.63
CA GLN A 161 4.48 26.35 -3.64
C GLN A 161 4.48 25.67 -5.03
N SER A 162 4.24 26.44 -6.09
CA SER A 162 4.24 25.93 -7.47
C SER A 162 5.60 25.32 -7.88
N PHE A 163 6.71 25.88 -7.40
CA PHE A 163 8.05 25.34 -7.63
C PHE A 163 8.23 24.00 -6.89
N ILE A 164 7.77 23.92 -5.63
CA ILE A 164 7.85 22.70 -4.82
C ILE A 164 7.09 21.57 -5.52
N GLU A 165 5.85 21.82 -5.95
CA GLU A 165 5.03 20.83 -6.64
C GLU A 165 5.67 20.32 -7.95
N GLU A 166 6.24 21.21 -8.76
CA GLU A 166 6.90 20.79 -10.00
C GLU A 166 8.19 20.01 -9.73
N THR A 167 8.96 20.43 -8.72
CA THR A 167 10.16 19.73 -8.26
C THR A 167 9.81 18.34 -7.75
N LEU A 168 8.77 18.20 -6.93
CA LEU A 168 8.28 16.91 -6.47
C LEU A 168 7.80 16.02 -7.61
N ARG A 169 7.05 16.56 -8.58
CA ARG A 169 6.60 15.81 -9.74
C ARG A 169 7.79 15.28 -10.55
N PHE A 170 8.81 16.12 -10.73
CA PHE A 170 10.04 15.75 -11.41
C PHE A 170 10.80 14.64 -10.67
N HIS A 171 11.08 14.84 -9.38
CA HIS A 171 11.82 13.88 -8.56
C HIS A 171 11.03 12.61 -8.29
N LYS A 172 9.70 12.64 -8.18
CA LYS A 172 8.88 11.42 -8.04
C LYS A 172 9.00 10.53 -9.27
N LYS A 173 8.96 11.13 -10.46
CA LYS A 173 9.19 10.38 -11.71
C LYS A 173 10.62 9.84 -11.75
N HIS A 174 11.63 10.64 -11.41
CA HIS A 174 13.02 10.21 -11.46
C HIS A 174 13.34 9.11 -10.44
N THR A 175 13.12 9.39 -9.16
CA THR A 175 13.49 8.55 -7.99
C THR A 175 12.84 7.17 -8.00
N PHE A 176 11.62 7.04 -8.54
CA PHE A 176 10.90 5.75 -8.60
C PHE A 176 11.09 5.01 -9.93
N TRP A 177 11.64 5.65 -10.96
CA TRP A 177 11.87 5.04 -12.28
C TRP A 177 13.34 4.73 -12.56
N THR A 178 14.29 5.25 -11.78
CA THR A 178 15.72 4.93 -11.93
C THR A 178 16.16 3.69 -11.14
N GLY A 179 17.24 3.05 -11.63
CA GLY A 179 17.77 1.77 -11.14
C GLY A 179 18.54 1.86 -9.81
N ARG A 180 19.23 0.77 -9.45
CA ARG A 180 19.83 0.54 -8.12
C ARG A 180 20.85 1.59 -7.64
N ALA A 181 21.65 2.19 -8.53
CA ALA A 181 22.73 3.13 -8.16
C ALA A 181 22.22 4.43 -7.52
N ASP A 182 21.02 4.88 -7.87
CA ASP A 182 20.43 6.10 -7.31
C ASP A 182 19.96 5.89 -5.87
N LEU A 183 19.76 4.64 -5.43
CA LEU A 183 19.26 4.34 -4.10
C LEU A 183 20.32 4.49 -3.01
N THR A 184 21.53 3.97 -3.22
CA THR A 184 22.65 4.19 -2.31
C THR A 184 22.92 5.69 -2.16
N THR A 185 22.82 6.43 -3.27
CA THR A 185 22.93 7.89 -3.28
C THR A 185 21.82 8.54 -2.44
N ASN A 186 20.56 8.08 -2.54
CA ASN A 186 19.46 8.61 -1.72
C ASN A 186 19.69 8.42 -0.21
N VAL A 187 20.12 7.21 0.21
CA VAL A 187 20.39 6.91 1.61
C VAL A 187 21.58 7.73 2.12
N PHE A 188 22.65 7.80 1.32
CA PHE A 188 23.82 8.62 1.65
C PHE A 188 23.46 10.09 1.83
N VAL A 189 22.70 10.68 0.89
CA VAL A 189 22.27 12.08 0.99
C VAL A 189 21.43 12.30 2.25
N LEU A 190 20.48 11.40 2.52
CA LEU A 190 19.66 11.48 3.73
C LEU A 190 20.52 11.43 5.01
N CYS A 191 21.44 10.48 5.13
CA CYS A 191 22.15 10.26 6.39
C CYS A 191 23.38 11.15 6.59
N HIS A 192 24.01 11.63 5.51
CA HIS A 192 25.30 12.35 5.60
C HIS A 192 25.26 13.79 5.10
N GLU A 193 24.37 14.13 4.18
CA GLU A 193 24.38 15.45 3.55
C GLU A 193 23.28 16.38 4.05
N VAL A 194 22.21 15.82 4.60
CA VAL A 194 21.14 16.55 5.25
C VAL A 194 21.56 16.85 6.69
N ASP A 195 21.70 18.15 7.01
CA ASP A 195 22.04 18.60 8.36
C ASP A 195 20.86 18.33 9.31
N GLU A 196 21.03 17.34 10.20
CA GLU A 196 20.02 16.88 11.15
C GLU A 196 19.40 18.01 11.99
N GLN A 197 20.18 19.03 12.34
CA GLN A 197 19.70 20.13 13.19
C GLN A 197 18.72 21.03 12.43
N ALA A 198 18.99 21.26 11.15
CA ALA A 198 18.19 22.14 10.28
C ALA A 198 17.07 21.41 9.51
N VAL A 199 16.88 20.09 9.72
CA VAL A 199 15.88 19.31 8.97
C VAL A 199 14.45 19.72 9.31
N ASN A 200 13.73 20.22 8.30
CA ASN A 200 12.28 20.22 8.30
C ASN A 200 11.76 18.81 7.96
N VAL A 201 11.29 18.08 8.97
CA VAL A 201 10.73 16.71 8.82
C VAL A 201 9.50 16.65 7.91
N ASN A 202 8.82 17.80 7.73
CA ASN A 202 7.67 17.93 6.85
C ASN A 202 8.05 18.26 5.41
N ASN A 203 9.33 18.42 5.10
CA ASN A 203 9.78 18.71 3.74
C ASN A 203 9.27 17.63 2.78
N PRO A 204 8.45 17.98 1.77
CA PRO A 204 7.84 17.01 0.89
C PRO A 204 8.84 16.17 0.07
N LEU A 205 10.01 16.75 -0.27
CA LEU A 205 11.04 16.07 -1.03
C LEU A 205 11.83 15.10 -0.13
N LEU A 206 12.12 15.50 1.10
CA LEU A 206 12.68 14.63 2.13
C LEU A 206 11.77 13.42 2.37
N ARG A 207 10.47 13.65 2.56
CA ARG A 207 9.49 12.56 2.74
C ARG A 207 9.39 11.68 1.50
N LEU A 208 9.53 12.20 0.28
CA LEU A 208 9.58 11.42 -0.94
C LEU A 208 10.81 10.49 -1.00
N LEU A 209 11.98 10.99 -0.59
CA LEU A 209 13.21 10.19 -0.51
C LEU A 209 13.09 9.12 0.60
N ALA A 210 12.59 9.50 1.77
CA ALA A 210 12.31 8.58 2.87
C ALA A 210 11.32 7.49 2.44
N GLN A 211 10.27 7.82 1.69
CA GLN A 211 9.33 6.84 1.12
C GLN A 211 10.04 5.83 0.21
N ARG A 212 11.03 6.27 -0.57
CA ARG A 212 11.80 5.38 -1.43
C ARG A 212 12.67 4.42 -0.61
N VAL A 213 13.36 4.92 0.41
CA VAL A 213 14.17 4.11 1.33
C VAL A 213 13.30 3.11 2.07
N ALA A 214 12.20 3.59 2.67
CA ALA A 214 11.18 2.80 3.35
C ALA A 214 10.65 1.64 2.46
N TYR A 215 10.32 1.93 1.20
CA TYR A 215 9.88 0.91 0.25
C TYR A 215 10.95 -0.18 0.02
N VAL A 216 12.23 0.19 -0.04
CA VAL A 216 13.29 -0.80 -0.31
C VAL A 216 13.53 -1.68 0.91
N ILE A 217 13.59 -1.10 2.11
CA ILE A 217 13.66 -1.85 3.37
C ILE A 217 12.53 -2.90 3.44
N ARG A 218 11.29 -2.52 3.08
CA ARG A 218 10.17 -3.49 3.01
C ARG A 218 10.44 -4.59 1.99
N ARG A 219 10.92 -4.23 0.80
CA ARG A 219 11.05 -5.18 -0.32
C ARG A 219 12.13 -6.23 -0.04
N THR A 220 13.22 -5.86 0.61
CA THR A 220 14.28 -6.78 1.05
C THR A 220 13.77 -7.74 2.12
N HIS A 221 12.90 -7.30 3.03
CA HIS A 221 12.21 -8.18 3.98
C HIS A 221 11.15 -9.14 3.39
N VAL A 222 10.83 -9.05 2.09
CA VAL A 222 9.69 -9.78 1.48
C VAL A 222 10.07 -10.63 0.26
N ILE A 223 10.96 -10.17 -0.63
CA ILE A 223 11.05 -10.75 -1.99
C ILE A 223 12.39 -11.42 -2.31
N ASP A 224 13.51 -11.06 -1.66
CA ASP A 224 14.82 -11.56 -2.10
C ASP A 224 15.86 -11.55 -0.97
N PRO A 225 16.28 -12.71 -0.43
CA PRO A 225 17.53 -12.83 0.33
C PRO A 225 18.78 -12.77 -0.59
N VAL A 226 18.59 -12.52 -1.89
CA VAL A 226 19.69 -12.32 -2.87
C VAL A 226 20.38 -10.95 -2.70
N TYR A 227 19.75 -10.02 -1.98
CA TYR A 227 20.45 -8.88 -1.41
C TYR A 227 21.18 -9.39 -0.18
N GLY A 228 22.51 -9.48 -0.22
CA GLY A 228 23.27 -9.82 0.97
C GLY A 228 22.87 -8.87 2.11
N ASP A 229 22.46 -9.46 3.24
CA ASP A 229 21.95 -8.77 4.44
C ASP A 229 22.78 -7.53 4.82
N SER A 230 24.09 -7.56 4.54
CA SER A 230 25.04 -6.48 4.88
C SER A 230 24.66 -5.09 4.35
N THR A 231 24.14 -4.94 3.14
CA THR A 231 23.89 -3.59 2.56
C THR A 231 22.65 -2.89 3.14
N VAL A 232 21.63 -3.66 3.52
CA VAL A 232 20.43 -3.09 4.14
C VAL A 232 20.71 -2.80 5.61
N ASP A 233 21.42 -3.70 6.28
CA ASP A 233 21.85 -3.50 7.67
C ASP A 233 22.76 -2.27 7.78
N GLU A 234 23.69 -2.08 6.85
CA GLU A 234 24.49 -0.85 6.75
C GLU A 234 23.62 0.40 6.59
N TRP A 235 22.57 0.36 5.77
CA TRP A 235 21.66 1.50 5.62
C TRP A 235 20.83 1.76 6.86
N ILE A 236 20.38 0.71 7.56
CA ILE A 236 19.68 0.85 8.83
C ILE A 236 20.62 1.47 9.86
N SER A 237 21.86 0.98 9.99
CA SER A 237 22.87 1.58 10.87
C SER A 237 23.21 3.02 10.51
N MET A 238 23.19 3.39 9.23
CA MET A 238 23.33 4.79 8.81
C MET A 238 22.12 5.65 9.21
N LEU A 239 20.90 5.13 9.08
CA LEU A 239 19.68 5.83 9.50
C LEU A 239 19.61 5.99 11.02
N GLU A 240 20.09 5.02 11.79
CA GLU A 240 20.20 5.10 13.26
C GLU A 240 21.08 6.27 13.71
N GLN A 241 22.05 6.70 12.90
CA GLN A 241 22.86 7.89 13.16
C GLN A 241 22.12 9.20 12.88
N THR A 242 20.93 9.15 12.27
CA THR A 242 20.07 10.31 11.97
C THR A 242 18.63 10.11 12.47
N PRO A 243 18.40 10.12 13.80
CA PRO A 243 17.10 9.84 14.44
C PRO A 243 15.87 10.50 13.80
N LYS A 244 15.96 11.79 13.40
CA LYS A 244 14.81 12.49 12.79
C LYS A 244 14.42 11.90 11.43
N ILE A 245 15.37 11.39 10.66
CA ILE A 245 15.12 10.79 9.36
C ILE A 245 14.65 9.36 9.53
N LEU A 246 15.25 8.63 10.47
CA LEU A 246 14.78 7.31 10.88
C LEU A 246 13.30 7.36 11.28
N SER A 247 12.89 8.32 12.12
CA SER A 247 11.49 8.44 12.54
C SER A 247 10.52 8.65 11.37
N ILE A 248 10.94 9.40 10.34
CA ILE A 248 10.11 9.59 9.12
C ILE A 248 9.99 8.26 8.35
N VAL A 249 11.10 7.52 8.21
CA VAL A 249 11.11 6.23 7.53
C VAL A 249 10.23 5.21 8.27
N GLU A 250 10.30 5.19 9.59
CA GLU A 250 9.47 4.36 10.47
C GLU A 250 7.99 4.74 10.38
N GLU A 251 7.65 6.03 10.51
CA GLU A 251 6.28 6.55 10.34
C GLU A 251 5.67 6.10 8.99
N ILE A 252 6.46 6.16 7.92
CA ILE A 252 6.02 5.72 6.59
C ILE A 252 5.82 4.20 6.53
N ASN A 253 6.63 3.41 7.27
CA ASN A 253 6.61 1.95 7.29
C ASN A 253 5.57 1.35 8.24
N GLU A 254 5.20 2.04 9.31
CA GLU A 254 4.31 1.57 10.36
C GLU A 254 2.98 0.99 9.80
N PRO A 255 2.22 1.70 8.93
CA PRO A 255 0.98 1.16 8.37
C PRO A 255 1.17 -0.09 7.50
N TRP A 256 2.40 -0.36 7.04
CA TRP A 256 2.71 -1.57 6.30
C TRP A 256 3.03 -2.74 7.24
N TYR A 257 3.80 -2.50 8.30
CA TYR A 257 4.09 -3.52 9.31
C TYR A 257 2.80 -3.99 10.00
N GLU A 258 1.90 -3.08 10.34
CA GLU A 258 0.58 -3.42 10.91
C GLU A 258 -0.22 -4.34 9.99
N ARG A 259 -0.31 -3.99 8.69
CA ARG A 259 -1.02 -4.81 7.70
C ARG A 259 -0.37 -6.17 7.48
N ARG A 260 0.97 -6.23 7.45
CA ARG A 260 1.69 -7.49 7.33
C ARG A 260 1.41 -8.39 8.54
N ASN A 261 1.53 -7.85 9.75
CA ASN A 261 1.28 -8.60 10.98
C ASN A 261 -0.16 -9.10 11.04
N ALA A 262 -1.14 -8.28 10.65
CA ALA A 262 -2.53 -8.70 10.54
C ALA A 262 -2.71 -9.88 9.56
N HIS A 263 -2.06 -9.84 8.39
CA HIS A 263 -2.09 -10.93 7.42
C HIS A 263 -1.39 -12.20 7.92
N VAL A 264 -0.28 -12.08 8.66
CA VAL A 264 0.41 -13.23 9.26
C VAL A 264 -0.49 -13.89 10.31
N VAL A 265 -1.08 -13.11 11.21
CA VAL A 265 -2.02 -13.61 12.24
C VAL A 265 -3.23 -14.30 11.58
N GLU A 266 -3.78 -13.70 10.52
CA GLU A 266 -4.90 -14.31 9.80
C GLU A 266 -4.49 -15.60 9.06
N ALA A 267 -3.29 -15.66 8.50
CA ALA A 267 -2.76 -16.84 7.85
C ALA A 267 -2.50 -17.98 8.86
N GLU A 268 -1.96 -17.66 10.03
CA GLU A 268 -1.77 -18.60 11.15
C GLU A 268 -3.11 -19.13 11.65
N HIS A 269 -4.09 -18.25 11.87
CA HIS A 269 -5.45 -18.66 12.26
C HIS A 269 -6.11 -19.56 11.21
N ARG A 270 -5.97 -19.24 9.92
CA ARG A 270 -6.44 -20.10 8.83
C ARG A 270 -5.74 -21.46 8.85
N ALA A 271 -4.42 -21.50 9.02
CA ALA A 271 -3.65 -22.73 9.11
C ALA A 271 -4.09 -23.60 10.30
N GLU A 272 -4.39 -22.99 11.44
CA GLU A 272 -4.87 -23.70 12.63
C GLU A 272 -6.27 -24.30 12.41
N LEU A 273 -7.19 -23.54 11.79
CA LEU A 273 -8.51 -24.08 11.41
C LEU A 273 -8.41 -25.26 10.44
N TYR A 274 -7.46 -25.21 9.49
CA TYR A 274 -7.20 -26.34 8.60
C TYR A 274 -6.70 -27.56 9.37
N LYS A 275 -5.78 -27.40 10.31
CA LYS A 275 -5.33 -28.50 11.18
C LYS A 275 -6.47 -29.09 11.99
N GLN A 276 -7.33 -28.26 12.59
CA GLN A 276 -8.48 -28.72 13.36
C GLN A 276 -9.47 -29.51 12.50
N ARG A 277 -9.79 -29.03 11.29
CA ARG A 277 -10.64 -29.76 10.35
C ARG A 277 -10.04 -31.10 9.95
N GLU A 278 -8.73 -31.14 9.71
CA GLU A 278 -8.04 -32.36 9.33
C GLU A 278 -8.00 -33.37 10.49
N THR A 279 -7.74 -32.93 11.72
CA THR A 279 -7.83 -33.81 12.89
C THR A 279 -9.25 -34.33 13.13
N ALA A 280 -10.28 -33.50 12.93
CA ALA A 280 -11.68 -33.93 13.03
C ALA A 280 -12.04 -34.97 11.94
N ARG A 281 -11.52 -34.80 10.71
CA ARG A 281 -11.65 -35.75 9.62
C ARG A 281 -11.02 -37.10 9.98
N LEU A 282 -9.78 -37.10 10.45
CA LEU A 282 -9.06 -38.31 10.87
C LEU A 282 -9.76 -39.02 12.04
N GLN A 283 -10.28 -38.28 13.02
CA GLN A 283 -11.07 -38.86 14.11
C GLN A 283 -12.40 -39.45 13.61
N GLY A 284 -13.06 -38.80 12.65
CA GLY A 284 -14.25 -39.31 12.00
C GLY A 284 -14.00 -40.63 11.26
N GLU A 285 -12.93 -40.69 10.47
CA GLU A 285 -12.49 -41.89 9.76
C GLU A 285 -12.16 -43.04 10.74
N ALA A 286 -11.45 -42.73 11.85
CA ALA A 286 -11.14 -43.73 12.89
C ALA A 286 -12.41 -44.28 13.57
N LYS A 287 -13.39 -43.42 13.90
CA LYS A 287 -14.68 -43.84 14.48
C LYS A 287 -15.50 -44.67 13.48
N ALA A 288 -15.50 -44.29 12.20
CA ALA A 288 -16.18 -45.05 11.15
C ALA A 288 -15.56 -46.44 10.97
N ALA A 289 -14.22 -46.54 10.97
CA ALA A 289 -13.51 -47.82 10.90
C ALA A 289 -13.82 -48.72 12.12
N GLN A 290 -13.88 -48.16 13.32
CA GLN A 290 -14.30 -48.90 14.51
C GLN A 290 -15.75 -49.40 14.41
N ALA A 291 -16.68 -48.55 13.96
CA ALA A 291 -18.08 -48.91 13.77
C ALA A 291 -18.27 -50.01 12.70
N GLN A 292 -17.46 -49.99 11.64
CA GLN A 292 -17.46 -51.05 10.63
C GLN A 292 -16.90 -52.34 11.22
N GLY A 293 -15.81 -52.28 12.00
CA GLY A 293 -15.25 -53.44 12.70
C GLY A 293 -16.23 -54.08 13.69
N THR A 294 -17.02 -53.29 14.43
CA THR A 294 -18.05 -53.83 15.34
C THR A 294 -19.22 -54.46 14.59
N ARG A 295 -19.64 -53.88 13.46
CA ARG A 295 -20.65 -54.49 12.57
C ARG A 295 -20.19 -55.83 11.98
N VAL A 296 -18.95 -55.91 11.52
CA VAL A 296 -18.37 -57.16 11.00
C VAL A 296 -18.36 -58.24 12.09
N LYS A 297 -17.86 -57.92 13.29
CA LYS A 297 -17.87 -58.85 14.44
C LYS A 297 -19.28 -59.29 14.84
N ALA A 298 -20.27 -58.38 14.80
CA ALA A 298 -21.66 -58.72 15.07
C ALA A 298 -22.26 -59.66 14.01
N GLY A 299 -21.93 -59.44 12.73
CA GLY A 299 -22.31 -60.33 11.63
C GLY A 299 -21.68 -61.71 11.73
N GLU A 300 -20.40 -61.80 12.11
CA GLU A 300 -19.71 -63.07 12.37
C GLU A 300 -20.34 -63.85 13.53
N ARG A 301 -20.69 -63.17 14.63
CA ARG A 301 -21.42 -63.78 15.76
C ARG A 301 -22.79 -64.31 15.35
N GLN A 302 -23.54 -63.58 14.51
CA GLN A 302 -24.82 -64.07 13.99
C GLN A 302 -24.65 -65.29 13.08
N LYS A 303 -23.62 -65.32 12.23
CA LYS A 303 -23.31 -66.50 11.41
C LYS A 303 -22.98 -67.72 12.27
N GLN A 304 -22.17 -67.55 13.31
CA GLN A 304 -21.86 -68.63 14.26
C GLN A 304 -23.12 -69.16 14.95
N MET A 305 -24.03 -68.28 15.40
CA MET A 305 -25.30 -68.70 16.00
C MET A 305 -26.20 -69.51 15.05
N ARG A 306 -26.27 -69.14 13.76
CA ARG A 306 -27.03 -69.90 12.75
C ARG A 306 -26.45 -71.29 12.52
N VAL A 307 -25.13 -71.40 12.42
CA VAL A 307 -24.44 -72.69 12.30
C VAL A 307 -24.73 -73.58 13.51
N THR A 308 -24.73 -73.04 14.74
CA THR A 308 -25.10 -73.84 15.93
C THR A 308 -26.56 -74.29 15.94
N GLU A 309 -27.50 -73.48 15.43
CA GLU A 309 -28.91 -73.90 15.38
C GLU A 309 -29.16 -74.93 14.27
N GLU A 310 -28.54 -74.79 13.10
CA GLU A 310 -28.58 -75.79 12.03
C GLU A 310 -27.95 -77.12 12.47
N VAL A 311 -26.81 -77.06 13.17
CA VAL A 311 -26.17 -78.25 13.77
C VAL A 311 -27.06 -78.88 14.84
N ARG A 312 -27.76 -78.07 15.65
CA ARG A 312 -28.71 -78.52 16.67
C ARG A 312 -29.95 -79.18 16.05
N GLN A 313 -30.50 -78.62 14.97
CA GLN A 313 -31.61 -79.21 14.24
C GLN A 313 -31.20 -80.51 13.54
N GLY A 314 -30.02 -80.56 12.92
CA GLY A 314 -29.49 -81.79 12.32
C GLY A 314 -29.19 -82.89 13.34
N LEU A 315 -28.78 -82.52 14.57
CA LEU A 315 -28.66 -83.46 15.69
C LEU A 315 -30.03 -83.98 16.14
N LEU A 316 -31.03 -83.11 16.25
CA LEU A 316 -32.41 -83.47 16.63
C LEU A 316 -33.05 -84.44 15.63
N GLU A 317 -32.87 -84.22 14.34
CA GLU A 317 -33.34 -85.14 13.28
C GLU A 317 -32.63 -86.49 13.35
N LYS A 318 -31.31 -86.50 13.55
CA LYS A 318 -30.55 -87.74 13.76
C LYS A 318 -30.99 -88.50 15.00
N THR A 319 -31.32 -87.81 16.11
CA THR A 319 -31.86 -88.47 17.29
C THR A 319 -33.28 -88.99 17.08
N LYS A 320 -34.15 -88.27 16.36
CA LYS A 320 -35.50 -88.78 16.01
C LYS A 320 -35.43 -90.02 15.12
N ALA A 321 -34.47 -90.09 14.18
CA ALA A 321 -34.25 -91.27 13.35
C ALA A 321 -33.67 -92.48 14.11
N LYS A 322 -33.09 -92.26 15.31
CA LYS A 322 -32.45 -93.30 16.14
C LYS A 322 -33.29 -93.77 17.34
N ILE A 323 -34.48 -93.20 17.55
CA ILE A 323 -35.44 -93.74 18.52
C ILE A 323 -36.06 -95.00 17.90
N VAL A 324 -35.51 -96.15 18.27
CA VAL A 324 -36.14 -97.45 18.05
C VAL A 324 -37.45 -97.45 18.83
N THR A 325 -38.57 -97.37 18.13
CA THR A 325 -39.88 -97.67 18.69
C THR A 325 -39.88 -99.12 19.16
N LEU A 326 -39.72 -99.32 20.47
CA LEU A 326 -39.95 -100.63 21.10
C LEU A 326 -41.41 -100.98 20.88
N THR A 327 -41.65 -102.03 20.08
CA THR A 327 -42.99 -102.60 19.92
C THR A 327 -43.50 -103.08 21.28
N LYS A 328 -44.82 -103.04 21.49
CA LYS A 328 -45.48 -103.34 22.78
C LYS A 328 -45.03 -104.69 23.38
N GLU A 329 -44.80 -105.69 22.52
CA GLU A 329 -44.25 -106.99 22.91
C GLU A 329 -42.85 -106.91 23.53
N LYS A 330 -41.97 -106.03 23.03
CA LYS A 330 -40.62 -105.86 23.59
C LYS A 330 -40.64 -105.17 24.95
N CYS A 331 -41.57 -104.24 25.17
CA CYS A 331 -41.78 -103.65 26.50
C CYS A 331 -42.31 -104.67 27.51
N GLU A 332 -43.19 -105.58 27.09
CA GLU A 332 -43.70 -106.67 27.93
C GLU A 332 -42.62 -107.72 28.22
N MET A 333 -41.73 -108.01 27.26
CA MET A 333 -40.58 -108.90 27.45
C MET A 333 -39.57 -108.36 28.46
N VAL A 334 -39.26 -107.06 28.41
CA VAL A 334 -38.37 -106.39 29.38
C VAL A 334 -38.99 -106.38 30.78
N ARG A 335 -40.31 -106.13 30.90
CA ARG A 335 -41.03 -106.28 32.19
C ARG A 335 -41.00 -107.71 32.72
N GLY A 336 -41.15 -108.71 31.84
CA GLY A 336 -41.07 -110.12 32.19
C GLY A 336 -39.68 -110.54 32.69
N LEU A 337 -38.62 -109.95 32.13
CA LEU A 337 -37.24 -110.19 32.55
C LEU A 337 -36.88 -109.46 33.85
N GLN A 338 -37.38 -108.23 34.07
CA GLN A 338 -37.27 -107.52 35.36
C GLN A 338 -37.93 -108.28 36.51
N MET A 339 -39.14 -108.85 36.29
CA MET A 339 -39.87 -109.62 37.29
C MET A 339 -39.20 -110.96 37.65
N ARG A 340 -38.30 -111.47 36.79
CA ARG A 340 -37.52 -112.70 37.04
C ARG A 340 -36.17 -112.44 37.72
N GLY A 341 -35.90 -111.20 38.14
CA GLY A 341 -34.74 -110.87 38.99
C GLY A 341 -33.42 -110.68 38.23
N ASP A 342 -33.46 -110.44 36.92
CA ASP A 342 -32.24 -110.20 36.15
C ASP A 342 -31.69 -108.79 36.40
N SER A 343 -30.57 -108.72 37.12
CA SER A 343 -29.96 -107.48 37.64
C SER A 343 -29.52 -106.47 36.56
N ALA A 344 -29.35 -106.90 35.31
CA ALA A 344 -28.95 -106.02 34.21
C ALA A 344 -30.01 -104.98 33.82
N PHE A 345 -31.28 -105.16 34.21
CA PHE A 345 -32.40 -104.30 33.81
C PHE A 345 -32.94 -103.40 34.92
N PHE A 346 -32.32 -103.36 36.10
CA PHE A 346 -32.73 -102.47 37.20
C PHE A 346 -32.15 -101.06 37.10
N MET A 347 -31.20 -100.79 36.20
CA MET A 347 -30.54 -99.47 36.07
C MET A 347 -31.16 -98.55 34.99
N VAL A 348 -32.39 -98.80 34.55
CA VAL A 348 -33.12 -97.87 33.67
C VAL A 348 -34.33 -97.34 34.42
N SER A 349 -34.09 -96.39 35.33
CA SER A 349 -35.12 -95.50 35.84
C SER A 349 -34.96 -94.17 35.10
N VAL A 350 -35.95 -93.85 34.26
CA VAL A 350 -36.21 -92.49 33.77
C VAL A 350 -37.22 -91.86 34.72
#